data_AF-A0A965EIY7-F1
#
_entry.id   AF-A0A965EIY7-F1
#
_cell.length_a   1.000
_cell.length_b   1.000
_cell.length_c   1.000
_cell.angle_alpha   90.00
_cell.angle_beta   90.00
_cell.angle_gamma   90.00
#
_symmetry.space_group_name_H-M   'P 1'
#
loop_
_entity.id
_entity.type
_entity.pdbx_description
1 polymer ?
#
loop_
_entity_poly.entity_id
_entity_poly.type
_entity_poly.pdbx_seq_one_letter_code
_entity_poly.pdbx_strand_id
1 'polypeptide(L)'
;MNGKGSKQRPLSVSYDTYADNFDSIFRKKQFTVEVQELSSGDQFIELPEEVLKMLDWKEGDEIEWKEDDIGTYVAKKTKKKK
;
A
#
# COMPACT_ATOMS: atom_id res chain seq x y z
N MET A 1 -1.44 53.68 18.08
CA MET A 1 -2.33 52.62 17.55
C MET A 1 -1.56 51.30 17.58
N ASN A 2 -1.70 50.49 18.63
CA ASN A 2 -1.08 49.16 18.71
C ASN A 2 -2.09 48.11 18.26
N GLY A 3 -2.23 47.93 16.95
CA GLY A 3 -2.97 46.81 16.39
C GLY A 3 -2.20 45.53 16.67
N LYS A 4 -2.71 44.67 17.55
CA LYS A 4 -2.26 43.27 17.67
C LYS A 4 -2.66 42.55 16.38
N GLY A 5 -1.88 42.74 15.31
CA GLY A 5 -1.96 41.90 14.13
C GLY A 5 -1.72 40.47 14.58
N SER A 6 -2.65 39.57 14.26
CA SER A 6 -2.47 38.14 14.48
C SER A 6 -1.12 37.74 13.89
N LYS A 7 -0.26 37.09 14.70
CA LYS A 7 1.01 36.55 14.22
C LYS A 7 0.73 35.73 12.95
N GLN A 8 1.53 35.94 11.90
CA GLN A 8 1.45 35.12 10.69
C GLN A 8 1.51 33.65 11.12
N ARG A 9 0.51 32.86 10.70
CA ARG A 9 0.47 31.43 11.01
C ARG A 9 1.78 30.83 10.48
N PRO A 10 2.62 30.22 11.34
CA PRO A 10 3.85 29.63 10.85
C PRO A 10 3.44 28.47 9.95
N LEU A 11 3.90 28.52 8.70
CA LEU A 11 3.74 27.48 7.67
C LEU A 11 2.30 27.30 7.16
N SER A 12 1.79 28.25 6.37
CA SER A 12 0.82 27.84 5.34
C SER A 12 1.59 27.03 4.31
N VAL A 13 1.52 25.70 4.39
CA VAL A 13 1.89 24.84 3.26
C VAL A 13 1.15 25.35 2.02
N SER A 14 1.82 25.41 0.87
CA SER A 14 1.12 25.76 -0.38
C SER A 14 0.02 24.73 -0.63
N TYR A 15 -1.02 25.14 -1.36
CA TYR A 15 -2.12 24.22 -1.68
C TYR A 15 -1.59 22.97 -2.39
N ASP A 16 -0.61 23.12 -3.28
CA ASP A 16 0.05 22.01 -3.97
C ASP A 16 0.76 21.07 -2.98
N THR A 17 1.54 21.61 -2.04
CA THR A 17 2.19 20.81 -1.00
C THR A 17 1.18 20.16 -0.05
N TYR A 18 0.06 20.81 0.25
CA TYR A 18 -1.02 20.21 1.04
C TYR A 18 -1.68 19.05 0.29
N ALA A 19 -1.95 19.23 -1.02
CA ALA A 19 -2.55 18.22 -1.87
C ALA A 19 -1.61 17.00 -2.03
N ASP A 20 -0.32 17.22 -2.29
CA ASP A 20 0.69 16.15 -2.39
C ASP A 20 0.85 15.40 -1.05
N ASN A 21 0.85 16.13 0.07
CA ASN A 21 0.92 15.53 1.40
C ASN A 21 -0.35 14.74 1.73
N PHE A 22 -1.52 15.22 1.33
CA PHE A 22 -2.78 14.50 1.49
C PHE A 22 -2.79 13.23 0.63
N ASP A 23 -2.46 13.35 -0.65
CA ASP A 23 -2.42 12.22 -1.57
C ASP A 23 -1.37 11.19 -1.16
N SER A 24 -0.19 11.59 -0.69
CA SER A 24 0.82 10.64 -0.19
C SER A 24 0.38 9.88 1.08
N ILE A 25 -0.53 10.45 1.89
CA ILE A 25 -1.08 9.80 3.08
C ILE A 25 -2.25 8.88 2.73
N PHE A 26 -3.09 9.24 1.75
CA PHE A 26 -4.35 8.56 1.46
C PHE A 26 -4.37 7.73 0.16
N ARG A 27 -3.34 7.83 -0.69
CA ARG A 27 -3.28 7.06 -1.93
C ARG A 27 -3.02 5.60 -1.61
N LYS A 28 -3.98 4.75 -2.00
CA LYS A 28 -3.79 3.30 -2.02
C LYS A 28 -2.62 3.00 -2.95
N LYS A 29 -1.54 2.42 -2.41
CA LYS A 29 -0.42 1.95 -3.24
C LYS A 29 -0.93 0.87 -4.20
N GLN A 30 -0.60 1.03 -5.47
CA GLN A 30 -0.95 0.09 -6.53
C GLN A 30 0.34 -0.44 -7.15
N PHE A 31 0.39 -1.74 -7.36
CA PHE A 31 1.51 -2.41 -7.99
C PHE A 31 1.00 -3.24 -9.17
N THR A 32 1.78 -3.26 -10.25
CA THR A 32 1.55 -4.13 -11.39
C THR A 32 2.77 -5.04 -11.50
N VAL A 33 2.52 -6.34 -11.56
CA VAL A 33 3.56 -7.37 -11.70
C VAL A 33 3.19 -8.27 -12.87
N GLU A 34 4.22 -8.81 -13.53
CA GLU A 34 4.03 -9.74 -14.62
C GLU A 34 3.89 -11.16 -14.08
N VAL A 35 2.99 -11.94 -14.69
CA VAL A 35 2.88 -13.37 -14.40
C VAL A 35 4.02 -14.08 -15.10
N GLN A 36 4.84 -14.79 -14.33
CA GLN A 36 5.98 -15.55 -14.81
C GLN A 36 5.65 -17.05 -14.82
N GLU A 37 6.42 -17.80 -15.58
CA GLU A 37 6.26 -19.25 -15.73
C GLU A 37 7.57 -19.95 -15.34
N LEU A 38 7.48 -20.97 -14.50
CA LEU A 38 8.60 -21.84 -14.17
C LEU A 38 8.85 -22.83 -15.30
N SER A 39 10.03 -23.43 -15.34
CA SER A 39 10.34 -24.51 -16.29
C SER A 39 9.44 -25.73 -16.15
N SER A 40 8.69 -25.86 -15.04
CA SER A 40 7.67 -26.89 -14.82
C SER A 40 6.33 -26.60 -15.53
N GLY A 41 6.12 -25.37 -16.03
CA GLY A 41 4.85 -24.88 -16.55
C GLY A 41 3.96 -24.22 -15.49
N ASP A 42 4.41 -24.14 -14.22
CA ASP A 42 3.66 -23.49 -13.16
C ASP A 42 3.80 -21.97 -13.25
N GLN A 43 2.66 -21.27 -13.13
CA GLN A 43 2.62 -19.81 -13.15
C GLN A 43 2.74 -19.23 -11.73
N PHE A 44 3.50 -18.16 -11.60
CA PHE A 44 3.65 -17.43 -10.34
C PHE A 44 3.79 -15.93 -10.58
N ILE A 45 3.56 -15.16 -9.53
CA ILE A 45 3.86 -13.72 -9.49
C ILE A 45 4.87 -13.46 -8.38
N GLU A 46 5.81 -12.57 -8.64
CA GLU A 46 6.69 -12.06 -7.60
C GLU A 46 6.00 -10.92 -6.87
N LEU A 47 5.84 -11.06 -5.55
CA LEU A 47 5.25 -9.99 -4.73
C LEU A 47 6.29 -8.87 -4.58
N PRO A 48 5.94 -7.60 -4.87
CA PRO A 48 6.86 -6.49 -4.71
C PRO A 48 7.38 -6.40 -3.26
N GLU A 49 8.66 -6.08 -3.08
CA GLU A 49 9.27 -5.98 -1.74
C GLU A 49 8.50 -5.04 -0.81
N GLU A 50 7.95 -3.97 -1.36
CA GLU A 50 7.13 -3.01 -0.62
C GLU A 50 5.89 -3.65 -0.01
N VAL A 51 5.21 -4.53 -0.75
CA VAL A 51 4.03 -5.27 -0.28
C VAL A 51 4.44 -6.22 0.85
N LEU A 52 5.54 -6.95 0.66
CA LEU A 52 6.08 -7.86 1.68
C LEU A 52 6.41 -7.11 2.98
N LYS A 53 7.08 -5.96 2.89
CA LYS A 53 7.44 -5.11 4.03
C LYS A 53 6.21 -4.52 4.73
N MET A 54 5.23 -4.03 3.97
CA MET A 54 4.02 -3.41 4.54
C MET A 54 3.11 -4.43 5.24
N LEU A 55 3.02 -5.65 4.71
CA LEU A 55 2.17 -6.69 5.28
C LEU A 55 2.91 -7.61 6.27
N ASP A 56 4.22 -7.40 6.45
CA ASP A 56 5.12 -8.26 7.23
C ASP A 56 5.00 -9.74 6.81
N TRP A 57 5.05 -9.97 5.49
CA TRP A 57 5.05 -11.29 4.88
C TRP A 57 6.49 -11.75 4.69
N LYS A 58 6.76 -12.98 5.10
CA LYS A 58 8.06 -13.64 4.99
C LYS A 58 7.91 -15.04 4.41
N GLU A 59 9.01 -15.59 3.94
CA GLU A 59 9.06 -16.98 3.47
C GLU A 59 8.52 -17.94 4.55
N GLY A 60 7.66 -18.87 4.12
CA GLY A 60 6.99 -19.83 4.98
C GLY A 60 5.69 -19.34 5.63
N ASP A 61 5.30 -18.07 5.44
CA ASP A 61 3.96 -17.61 5.76
C ASP A 61 2.93 -18.24 4.83
N GLU A 62 1.75 -18.55 5.38
CA GLU A 62 0.65 -19.14 4.63
C GLU A 62 -0.34 -18.04 4.25
N ILE A 63 -0.69 -17.99 2.97
CA ILE A 63 -1.56 -16.97 2.39
C ILE A 63 -2.85 -17.65 1.93
N GLU A 64 -3.98 -17.19 2.45
CA GLU A 64 -5.31 -17.58 2.00
C GLU A 64 -5.78 -16.61 0.93
N TRP A 65 -6.20 -17.17 -0.20
CA TRP A 65 -6.82 -16.44 -1.30
C TRP A 65 -8.33 -16.63 -1.22
N LYS A 66 -9.08 -15.53 -1.24
CA LYS A 66 -10.54 -15.56 -1.33
C LYS A 66 -11.00 -14.79 -2.54
N GLU A 67 -11.96 -15.34 -3.25
CA GLU A 67 -12.75 -14.60 -4.22
C GLU A 67 -13.77 -13.73 -3.46
N ASP A 68 -13.88 -12.45 -3.81
CA ASP A 68 -14.78 -11.50 -3.16
C ASP A 68 -15.94 -11.12 -4.09
N ASP A 69 -15.64 -10.35 -5.14
CA ASP A 69 -16.57 -9.99 -6.23
C ASP A 69 -16.03 -10.55 -7.56
N ILE A 70 -16.82 -10.50 -8.63
CA ILE A 70 -16.49 -11.08 -9.94
C ILE A 70 -15.11 -10.59 -10.41
N GLY A 71 -14.13 -11.51 -10.43
CA GLY A 71 -12.77 -11.26 -10.89
C GLY A 71 -11.85 -10.57 -9.87
N THR A 72 -12.28 -10.37 -8.62
CA THR A 72 -11.44 -9.81 -7.55
C THR A 72 -11.04 -10.90 -6.56
N TYR A 73 -9.73 -11.12 -6.43
CA TYR A 73 -9.15 -12.00 -5.42
C TYR A 73 -8.46 -11.19 -4.31
N VAL A 74 -8.72 -11.58 -3.07
CA VAL A 74 -8.14 -10.99 -1.86
C VAL A 74 -7.19 -12.01 -1.21
N ALA A 75 -5.92 -11.63 -1.08
CA ALA A 75 -4.90 -12.44 -0.40
C ALA A 75 -4.70 -11.96 1.04
N LYS A 76 -4.74 -12.88 1.99
CA LYS A 76 -4.54 -12.57 3.42
C LYS A 76 -3.65 -13.60 4.09
N LYS A 77 -2.70 -13.12 4.89
CA LYS A 77 -1.90 -13.98 5.77
C LYS A 77 -2.79 -14.69 6.78
N THR A 78 -2.74 -16.01 6.79
CA THR A 78 -3.40 -16.81 7.80
C THR A 78 -2.48 -16.95 9.00
N LYS A 79 -3.09 -16.99 10.20
CA LYS A 79 -2.37 -17.46 11.38
C LYS A 79 -2.53 -18.96 11.41
N LYS A 80 -1.43 -19.71 11.31
CA LYS A 80 -1.44 -21.14 11.63
C LYS A 80 -2.01 -21.29 13.04
N LYS A 81 -3.23 -21.83 13.14
CA LYS A 81 -3.78 -22.27 14.42
C LYS A 81 -2.94 -23.48 14.84
N LYS A 82 -2.20 -23.29 15.92
CA LYS A 82 -1.42 -24.32 16.59
C LYS A 82 -2.36 -25.34 17.23
#